data_AF-A0A971BKA8-F1
#
_entry.id   AF-A0A971BKA8-F1
#
_cell.length_a   1.000
_cell.length_b   1.000
_cell.length_c   1.000
_cell.angle_alpha   90.00
_cell.angle_beta   90.00
_cell.angle_gamma   90.00
#
_symmetry.space_group_name_H-M   'P 1'
#
loop_
_entity.id
_entity.type
_entity.pdbx_description
1 polymer ?
#
loop_
_entity_poly.entity_id
_entity_poly.type
_entity_poly.pdbx_seq_one_letter_code
_entity_poly.pdbx_strand_id
1 'polypeptide(L)'
;MTQVHNGQVINDSDTVTINSAEELGYFRDFVNGGGTPISLLASFNLMTNIELNENSENWDSWDWDNPANTWTPIGTDSNKFRGFFYGLGHTISGVYINTTDDYQGLFGYNDGSIYDLGVTNFLIKGGSPTAALVGYNERNIMGCFSGYGRISSDSIDATDSIGGLVGSGDDTGFIINSYNLGHVVGSPATGNHSRTGGIIGYNIGTIWNCYNAGSIMGSSDYIGSIVGYNDDSLEGVVRNSYWLIGSGGEASELMVDEFDEDGIFQTANNNENNQVSIVPEETTLRTALNAFVDWYNAEYPEEETGIQNLKRWVGGPLPTLAGIRTISFGEDSGIFDPAYSIPANYLEGTSVDLPTSANISKTGYTFNGWTLQESEWDENTNPYVTSVNVNDFGNKTFYAKWTINKYTVTWKNGDAVIETDEDVEFGTTLTYTGETPIKEADRGYTYSFSGWSPEIGSVQGDITYNAQFTATPIIDSTIEPEAEQNLLWLWIVISVLGAMLIVLLVLWLFLYKRKIKFILDGKIVGEAKYKLNEQIIIPEDLAIYSWFIDEKETLLFAK
;
A
#
# COMPACT_ATOMS: atom_id res chain seq x y z
N MET A 1 -13.34 -0.20 -53.88
CA MET A 1 -12.25 0.68 -53.42
C MET A 1 -11.39 -0.15 -52.50
N THR A 2 -10.09 -0.19 -52.79
CA THR A 2 -9.11 -1.19 -52.35
C THR A 2 -8.35 -0.64 -51.15
N GLN A 3 -8.31 -1.33 -50.00
CA GLN A 3 -7.41 -1.00 -48.87
C GLN A 3 -6.53 -2.22 -48.50
N VAL A 4 -5.55 -2.43 -49.36
CA VAL A 4 -4.09 -2.51 -49.15
C VAL A 4 -3.50 -2.89 -47.77
N HIS A 5 -2.92 -4.10 -47.66
CA HIS A 5 -1.69 -4.39 -46.92
C HIS A 5 -0.53 -4.29 -47.93
N ASN A 6 0.37 -3.31 -47.82
CA ASN A 6 1.58 -3.19 -48.68
C ASN A 6 1.40 -3.42 -50.21
N GLY A 7 0.21 -3.16 -50.77
CA GLY A 7 -0.09 -3.34 -52.18
C GLY A 7 -0.50 -4.75 -52.62
N GLN A 8 -0.69 -5.71 -51.72
CA GLN A 8 -0.99 -7.11 -52.09
C GLN A 8 -2.43 -7.54 -51.73
N VAL A 9 -3.06 -8.27 -52.64
CA VAL A 9 -4.34 -8.98 -52.45
C VAL A 9 -4.03 -10.28 -51.72
N ILE A 10 -4.66 -10.51 -50.56
CA ILE A 10 -4.52 -11.75 -49.78
C ILE A 10 -5.41 -12.84 -50.40
N ASN A 11 -4.80 -13.87 -50.96
CA ASN A 11 -5.44 -15.02 -51.59
C ASN A 11 -5.53 -16.23 -50.62
N ASP A 12 -6.25 -17.26 -51.04
CA ASP A 12 -6.60 -18.45 -50.23
C ASP A 12 -5.42 -19.25 -49.65
N SER A 13 -4.20 -19.06 -50.16
CA SER A 13 -2.98 -19.75 -49.70
C SER A 13 -1.96 -18.83 -49.04
N ASP A 14 -2.31 -17.56 -48.83
CA ASP A 14 -1.34 -16.57 -48.38
C ASP A 14 -1.02 -16.76 -46.90
N THR A 15 0.28 -16.65 -46.60
CA THR A 15 0.81 -16.60 -45.25
C THR A 15 1.30 -15.19 -44.99
N VAL A 16 0.65 -14.49 -44.06
CA VAL A 16 0.98 -13.13 -43.67
C VAL A 16 1.73 -13.19 -42.34
N THR A 17 2.85 -12.46 -42.23
CA THR A 17 3.58 -12.34 -40.97
C THR A 17 3.28 -11.00 -40.31
N ILE A 18 3.19 -11.01 -38.98
CA ILE A 18 2.94 -9.84 -38.14
C ILE A 18 4.09 -9.75 -37.13
N ASN A 19 4.84 -8.65 -37.18
CA ASN A 19 6.07 -8.40 -36.44
C ASN A 19 6.00 -7.13 -35.59
N SER A 20 4.91 -6.36 -35.66
CA SER A 20 4.77 -5.10 -34.93
C SER A 20 3.31 -4.76 -34.64
N ALA A 21 3.09 -3.87 -33.67
CA ALA A 21 1.77 -3.33 -33.34
C ALA A 21 1.11 -2.62 -34.54
N GLU A 22 1.90 -1.94 -35.37
CA GLU A 22 1.41 -1.27 -36.58
C GLU A 22 0.88 -2.29 -37.61
N GLU A 23 1.63 -3.37 -37.85
CA GLU A 23 1.20 -4.45 -38.74
C GLU A 23 -0.06 -5.16 -38.23
N LEU A 24 -0.17 -5.36 -36.92
CA LEU A 24 -1.37 -5.92 -36.29
C LEU A 24 -2.57 -4.96 -36.44
N GLY A 25 -2.34 -3.65 -36.32
CA GLY A 25 -3.35 -2.62 -36.57
C GLY A 25 -3.84 -2.62 -38.02
N TYR A 26 -2.94 -2.76 -38.99
CA TYR A 26 -3.34 -2.89 -40.40
C TYR A 26 -4.14 -4.16 -40.66
N PHE A 27 -3.77 -5.28 -40.04
CA PHE A 27 -4.53 -6.53 -40.13
C PHE A 27 -5.95 -6.36 -39.57
N ARG A 28 -6.08 -5.76 -38.38
CA ARG A 28 -7.37 -5.41 -37.78
C ARG A 28 -8.22 -4.56 -38.73
N ASP A 29 -7.66 -3.47 -39.26
CA ASP A 29 -8.40 -2.53 -40.12
C ASP A 29 -8.83 -3.18 -41.43
N PHE A 30 -8.02 -4.08 -41.98
CA PHE A 30 -8.37 -4.90 -43.14
C PHE A 30 -9.59 -5.79 -42.86
N VAL A 31 -9.58 -6.54 -41.75
CA VAL A 31 -10.71 -7.40 -41.35
C VAL A 31 -11.97 -6.54 -41.13
N ASN A 32 -11.85 -5.48 -40.33
CA ASN A 32 -12.99 -4.64 -39.94
C ASN A 32 -13.57 -3.85 -41.12
N GLY A 33 -12.75 -3.51 -42.12
CA GLY A 33 -13.18 -2.84 -43.35
C GLY A 33 -13.94 -3.72 -44.34
N GLY A 34 -14.20 -4.99 -43.98
CA GLY A 34 -14.81 -5.97 -44.89
C GLY A 34 -13.84 -6.43 -45.98
N GLY A 35 -12.53 -6.25 -45.76
CA GLY A 35 -11.51 -6.96 -46.50
C GLY A 35 -11.66 -8.44 -46.18
N THR A 36 -12.49 -9.14 -46.96
CA THR A 36 -12.68 -10.57 -46.77
C THR A 36 -11.37 -11.28 -47.10
N PRO A 37 -10.73 -12.00 -46.17
CA PRO A 37 -9.94 -13.15 -46.55
C PRO A 37 -10.86 -14.01 -47.41
N ILE A 38 -10.46 -14.29 -48.66
CA ILE A 38 -11.36 -14.90 -49.66
C ILE A 38 -11.79 -16.32 -49.22
N SER A 39 -11.12 -16.89 -48.21
CA SER A 39 -11.33 -18.25 -47.74
C SER A 39 -10.93 -18.47 -46.27
N LEU A 40 -11.50 -19.52 -45.67
CA LEU A 40 -11.10 -20.13 -44.38
C LEU A 40 -9.62 -20.57 -44.31
N LEU A 41 -8.84 -20.44 -45.39
CA LEU A 41 -7.51 -21.04 -45.53
C LEU A 41 -6.32 -20.06 -45.39
N ALA A 42 -6.55 -18.74 -45.36
CA ALA A 42 -5.47 -17.76 -45.15
C ALA A 42 -4.85 -17.91 -43.76
N SER A 43 -3.52 -17.77 -43.64
CA SER A 43 -2.79 -17.91 -42.38
C SER A 43 -2.07 -16.61 -41.98
N PHE A 44 -2.21 -16.22 -40.72
CA PHE A 44 -1.61 -15.01 -40.13
C PHE A 44 -0.72 -15.44 -38.97
N ASN A 45 0.57 -15.14 -39.04
CA ASN A 45 1.58 -15.62 -38.11
C ASN A 45 2.18 -14.46 -37.32
N LEU A 46 1.97 -14.47 -36.01
CA LEU A 46 2.67 -13.59 -35.09
C LEU A 46 4.11 -14.10 -34.93
N MET A 47 5.10 -13.27 -35.22
CA MET A 47 6.53 -13.67 -35.25
C MET A 47 7.33 -13.13 -34.05
N THR A 48 6.69 -12.32 -33.21
CA THR A 48 7.26 -11.71 -32.02
C THR A 48 6.16 -11.34 -31.04
N ASN A 49 6.50 -11.13 -29.78
CA ASN A 49 5.59 -10.49 -28.85
C ASN A 49 5.32 -9.04 -29.32
N ILE A 50 4.07 -8.60 -29.19
CA ILE A 50 3.62 -7.25 -29.55
C ILE A 50 3.14 -6.56 -28.29
N GLU A 51 3.57 -5.32 -28.08
CA GLU A 51 3.03 -4.43 -27.04
C GLU A 51 2.22 -3.31 -27.72
N LEU A 52 0.93 -3.20 -27.38
CA LEU A 52 0.01 -2.22 -27.96
C LEU A 52 0.00 -0.86 -27.25
N ASN A 53 0.45 -0.83 -26.00
CA ASN A 53 0.61 0.35 -25.17
C ASN A 53 1.91 0.23 -24.38
N GLU A 54 2.75 1.26 -24.43
CA GLU A 54 4.02 1.29 -23.68
C GLU A 54 3.77 1.16 -22.17
N ASN A 55 4.72 0.55 -21.45
CA ASN A 55 4.64 0.29 -20.02
C ASN A 55 3.39 -0.51 -19.63
N SER A 56 3.02 -1.50 -20.46
CA SER A 56 1.83 -2.33 -20.23
C SER A 56 1.85 -3.05 -18.88
N GLU A 57 3.02 -3.23 -18.25
CA GLU A 57 3.13 -3.78 -16.89
C GLU A 57 2.32 -2.98 -15.83
N ASN A 58 2.04 -1.71 -16.08
CA ASN A 58 1.22 -0.83 -15.23
C ASN A 58 -0.27 -0.82 -15.66
N TRP A 59 -0.75 -1.87 -16.32
CA TRP A 59 -2.15 -1.95 -16.79
C TRP A 59 -3.17 -1.74 -15.67
N ASP A 60 -2.78 -2.03 -14.43
CA ASP A 60 -3.60 -1.89 -13.23
C ASP A 60 -3.83 -0.43 -12.83
N SER A 61 -3.08 0.52 -13.39
CA SER A 61 -3.33 1.95 -13.20
C SER A 61 -4.32 2.55 -14.21
N TRP A 62 -4.72 1.78 -15.23
CA TRP A 62 -5.52 2.29 -16.35
C TRP A 62 -6.99 2.57 -16.02
N ASP A 63 -7.43 2.30 -14.78
CA ASP A 63 -8.72 2.77 -14.26
C ASP A 63 -8.71 4.30 -14.00
N TRP A 64 -7.53 4.91 -13.79
CA TRP A 64 -7.38 6.34 -13.51
C TRP A 64 -6.34 7.07 -14.37
N ASP A 65 -5.42 6.33 -15.00
CA ASP A 65 -4.43 6.86 -15.93
C ASP A 65 -4.47 6.08 -17.25
N ASN A 66 -5.42 6.44 -18.11
CA ASN A 66 -5.67 5.73 -19.36
C ASN A 66 -4.43 5.78 -20.27
N PRO A 67 -4.07 4.66 -20.93
CA PRO A 67 -2.96 4.64 -21.85
C PRO A 67 -3.33 5.33 -23.18
N ALA A 68 -2.31 5.60 -24.01
CA ALA A 68 -2.49 6.41 -25.22
C ALA A 68 -3.36 5.72 -26.30
N ASN A 69 -3.29 4.39 -26.41
CA ASN A 69 -3.96 3.64 -27.47
C ASN A 69 -5.15 2.85 -26.91
N THR A 70 -6.35 3.10 -27.44
CA THR A 70 -7.53 2.26 -27.21
C THR A 70 -7.67 1.27 -28.35
N TRP A 71 -7.70 -0.02 -28.01
CA TRP A 71 -7.80 -1.08 -29.00
C TRP A 71 -9.22 -1.16 -29.58
N THR A 72 -9.30 -1.29 -30.90
CA THR A 72 -10.52 -1.71 -31.58
C THR A 72 -10.42 -3.22 -31.82
N PRO A 73 -11.41 -4.04 -31.43
CA PRO A 73 -11.33 -5.48 -31.63
C PRO A 73 -11.15 -5.89 -33.11
N ILE A 74 -10.47 -7.01 -33.35
CA ILE A 74 -10.37 -7.63 -34.67
C ILE A 74 -11.66 -8.41 -34.95
N GLY A 75 -12.35 -8.06 -36.03
CA GLY A 75 -13.61 -8.67 -36.42
C GLY A 75 -14.81 -8.00 -35.75
N THR A 76 -15.86 -7.79 -36.54
CA THR A 76 -17.16 -7.26 -36.11
C THR A 76 -18.28 -8.24 -36.44
N ASP A 77 -19.48 -8.00 -35.93
CA ASP A 77 -20.70 -8.77 -36.28
C ASP A 77 -20.92 -8.88 -37.81
N SER A 78 -20.60 -7.81 -38.53
CA SER A 78 -20.75 -7.67 -39.97
C SER A 78 -19.54 -8.21 -40.73
N ASN A 79 -18.34 -8.10 -40.15
CA ASN A 79 -17.06 -8.47 -40.75
C ASN A 79 -16.25 -9.33 -39.79
N LYS A 80 -16.66 -10.59 -39.63
CA LYS A 80 -16.03 -11.56 -38.72
C LYS A 80 -14.59 -11.85 -39.15
N PHE A 81 -13.69 -12.10 -38.20
CA PHE A 81 -12.38 -12.66 -38.53
C PHE A 81 -12.55 -14.07 -39.12
N ARG A 82 -11.83 -14.36 -40.21
CA ARG A 82 -11.80 -15.66 -40.88
C ARG A 82 -10.37 -16.03 -41.25
N GLY A 83 -10.08 -17.33 -41.29
CA GLY A 83 -8.74 -17.86 -41.55
C GLY A 83 -8.09 -18.44 -40.28
N PHE A 84 -6.77 -18.53 -40.28
CA PHE A 84 -5.97 -19.09 -39.20
C PHE A 84 -5.05 -18.03 -38.61
N PHE A 85 -5.18 -17.74 -37.32
CA PHE A 85 -4.26 -16.86 -36.61
C PHE A 85 -3.35 -17.70 -35.70
N TYR A 86 -2.07 -17.77 -36.04
CA TYR A 86 -1.06 -18.48 -35.26
C TYR A 86 -0.25 -17.48 -34.45
N GLY A 87 -0.44 -17.51 -33.13
CA GLY A 87 0.41 -16.80 -32.16
C GLY A 87 1.81 -17.40 -32.06
N LEU A 88 1.98 -18.70 -32.40
CA LEU A 88 3.27 -19.42 -32.37
C LEU A 88 3.99 -19.34 -31.00
N GLY A 89 3.25 -19.15 -29.91
CA GLY A 89 3.75 -18.99 -28.55
C GLY A 89 4.08 -17.54 -28.17
N HIS A 90 3.82 -16.59 -29.07
CA HIS A 90 3.97 -15.16 -28.79
C HIS A 90 2.73 -14.58 -28.10
N THR A 91 2.93 -13.40 -27.51
CA THR A 91 1.90 -12.66 -26.77
C THR A 91 1.60 -11.31 -27.39
N ILE A 92 0.38 -10.83 -27.18
CA ILE A 92 -0.03 -9.45 -27.41
C ILE A 92 -0.34 -8.84 -26.04
N SER A 93 0.45 -7.86 -25.63
CA SER A 93 0.30 -7.15 -24.37
C SER A 93 -0.27 -5.75 -24.55
N GLY A 94 -0.83 -5.19 -23.49
CA GLY A 94 -1.23 -3.79 -23.44
C GLY A 94 -2.56 -3.50 -24.13
N VAL A 95 -3.49 -4.48 -24.18
CA VAL A 95 -4.83 -4.27 -24.74
C VAL A 95 -5.64 -3.41 -23.76
N TYR A 96 -6.01 -2.19 -24.18
CA TYR A 96 -6.91 -1.31 -23.43
C TYR A 96 -8.20 -1.11 -24.20
N ILE A 97 -9.32 -1.50 -23.59
CA ILE A 97 -10.67 -1.28 -24.11
C ILE A 97 -11.52 -0.74 -22.97
N ASN A 98 -12.21 0.37 -23.20
CA ASN A 98 -13.15 0.97 -22.25
C ASN A 98 -14.34 1.53 -23.00
N THR A 99 -15.33 0.67 -23.24
CA THR A 99 -16.55 0.97 -23.98
C THR A 99 -17.75 0.25 -23.36
N THR A 100 -18.95 0.63 -23.77
CA THR A 100 -20.20 -0.10 -23.49
C THR A 100 -20.65 -0.96 -24.66
N ASP A 101 -19.91 -0.96 -25.77
CA ASP A 101 -20.23 -1.75 -26.96
C ASP A 101 -20.03 -3.25 -26.71
N ASP A 102 -20.82 -4.06 -27.41
CA ASP A 102 -20.75 -5.53 -27.38
C ASP A 102 -19.56 -6.07 -28.18
N TYR A 103 -19.26 -7.36 -28.03
CA TYR A 103 -18.21 -8.06 -28.79
C TYR A 103 -16.80 -7.51 -28.52
N GLN A 104 -16.42 -7.45 -27.24
CA GLN A 104 -15.13 -6.89 -26.84
C GLN A 104 -14.09 -7.96 -26.49
N GLY A 105 -12.85 -7.70 -26.90
CA GLY A 105 -11.67 -8.53 -26.69
C GLY A 105 -10.58 -8.15 -27.69
N LEU A 106 -9.47 -8.90 -27.72
CA LEU A 106 -8.50 -8.73 -28.80
C LEU A 106 -9.17 -8.94 -30.17
N PHE A 107 -9.98 -9.99 -30.27
CA PHE A 107 -10.93 -10.24 -31.35
C PHE A 107 -12.34 -9.96 -30.86
N GLY A 108 -13.14 -9.25 -31.66
CA GLY A 108 -14.53 -8.98 -31.31
C GLY A 108 -15.42 -10.15 -31.70
N TYR A 109 -15.36 -10.51 -32.98
CA TYR A 109 -16.15 -11.61 -33.54
C TYR A 109 -15.26 -12.53 -34.40
N ASN A 110 -15.18 -13.81 -34.01
CA ASN A 110 -14.35 -14.83 -34.66
C ASN A 110 -15.17 -15.92 -35.37
N ASP A 111 -14.95 -16.09 -36.67
CA ASP A 111 -15.34 -17.24 -37.53
C ASP A 111 -14.09 -17.86 -38.20
N GLY A 112 -12.92 -17.72 -37.56
CA GLY A 112 -11.64 -18.33 -37.93
C GLY A 112 -11.08 -19.18 -36.78
N SER A 113 -9.88 -19.76 -36.93
CA SER A 113 -9.23 -20.48 -35.83
C SER A 113 -8.04 -19.72 -35.28
N ILE A 114 -7.87 -19.71 -33.96
CA ILE A 114 -6.81 -19.01 -33.24
C ILE A 114 -5.98 -20.03 -32.46
N TYR A 115 -4.67 -20.00 -32.64
CA TYR A 115 -3.74 -20.99 -32.12
C TYR A 115 -2.57 -20.34 -31.39
N ASP A 116 -2.15 -20.93 -30.26
CA ASP A 116 -0.89 -20.61 -29.56
C ASP A 116 -0.67 -19.10 -29.29
N LEU A 117 -1.73 -18.36 -28.95
CA LEU A 117 -1.69 -16.91 -28.74
C LEU A 117 -2.02 -16.55 -27.28
N GLY A 118 -1.18 -15.70 -26.67
CA GLY A 118 -1.45 -15.11 -25.36
C GLY A 118 -1.87 -13.64 -25.44
N VAL A 119 -2.84 -13.24 -24.62
CA VAL A 119 -3.18 -11.82 -24.37
C VAL A 119 -2.80 -11.48 -22.94
N THR A 120 -1.94 -10.50 -22.70
CA THR A 120 -1.43 -10.17 -21.36
C THR A 120 -1.50 -8.68 -21.08
N ASN A 121 -1.35 -8.29 -19.81
CA ASN A 121 -1.29 -6.90 -19.36
C ASN A 121 -2.40 -6.02 -19.98
N PHE A 122 -3.66 -6.37 -19.70
CA PHE A 122 -4.81 -5.77 -20.35
C PHE A 122 -5.82 -5.21 -19.35
N LEU A 123 -6.56 -4.19 -19.77
CA LEU A 123 -7.80 -3.75 -19.13
C LEU A 123 -8.87 -3.70 -20.22
N ILE A 124 -9.82 -4.62 -20.16
CA ILE A 124 -10.89 -4.76 -21.13
C ILE A 124 -12.21 -4.58 -20.39
N LYS A 125 -12.86 -3.47 -20.69
CA LYS A 125 -14.19 -3.12 -20.21
C LYS A 125 -15.10 -2.91 -21.41
N GLY A 126 -16.14 -3.74 -21.50
CA GLY A 126 -17.06 -3.79 -22.63
C GLY A 126 -18.54 -3.89 -22.22
N GLY A 127 -19.40 -4.08 -23.21
CA GLY A 127 -20.76 -4.59 -23.06
C GLY A 127 -20.78 -6.12 -23.02
N SER A 128 -21.66 -6.76 -23.80
CA SER A 128 -21.82 -8.22 -23.83
C SER A 128 -21.87 -8.76 -25.27
N PRO A 129 -21.05 -9.74 -25.66
CA PRO A 129 -20.12 -10.50 -24.83
C PRO A 129 -18.74 -9.85 -24.74
N THR A 130 -18.03 -10.10 -23.64
CA THR A 130 -16.72 -9.51 -23.38
C THR A 130 -15.73 -10.55 -22.82
N ALA A 131 -14.50 -10.57 -23.34
CA ALA A 131 -13.41 -11.38 -22.81
C ALA A 131 -12.03 -10.85 -23.20
N ALA A 132 -10.96 -11.50 -22.72
CA ALA A 132 -9.60 -11.11 -23.08
C ALA A 132 -9.24 -11.42 -24.55
N LEU A 133 -9.52 -12.64 -25.01
CA LEU A 133 -9.12 -13.08 -26.36
C LEU A 133 -10.21 -12.83 -27.39
N VAL A 134 -11.42 -13.38 -27.19
CA VAL A 134 -12.53 -13.26 -28.15
C VAL A 134 -13.82 -12.89 -27.46
N GLY A 135 -14.46 -11.79 -27.87
CA GLY A 135 -15.81 -11.44 -27.41
C GLY A 135 -16.81 -12.55 -27.76
N TYR A 136 -16.99 -12.83 -29.05
CA TYR A 136 -17.86 -13.90 -29.55
C TYR A 136 -17.16 -14.84 -30.53
N ASN A 137 -17.24 -16.14 -30.26
CA ASN A 137 -16.49 -17.17 -30.98
C ASN A 137 -17.41 -18.22 -31.64
N GLU A 138 -17.23 -18.48 -32.94
CA GLU A 138 -17.96 -19.53 -33.69
C GLU A 138 -17.06 -20.72 -34.09
N ARG A 139 -15.76 -20.67 -33.75
CA ARG A 139 -14.75 -21.59 -34.31
C ARG A 139 -13.69 -21.97 -33.27
N ASN A 140 -12.53 -22.47 -33.73
CA ASN A 140 -11.58 -23.18 -32.89
C ASN A 140 -10.62 -22.22 -32.18
N ILE A 141 -10.40 -22.47 -30.89
CA ILE A 141 -9.38 -21.82 -30.08
C ILE A 141 -8.54 -22.93 -29.43
N MET A 142 -7.24 -22.92 -29.65
CA MET A 142 -6.36 -23.93 -29.08
C MET A 142 -5.01 -23.38 -28.65
N GLY A 143 -4.54 -23.79 -27.47
CA GLY A 143 -3.25 -23.34 -26.95
C GLY A 143 -3.20 -21.85 -26.61
N CYS A 144 -4.35 -21.19 -26.48
CA CYS A 144 -4.43 -19.75 -26.25
C CYS A 144 -4.63 -19.42 -24.78
N PHE A 145 -4.28 -18.21 -24.37
CA PHE A 145 -4.44 -17.81 -22.98
C PHE A 145 -4.64 -16.33 -22.76
N SER A 146 -5.27 -16.00 -21.64
CA SER A 146 -5.20 -14.69 -21.03
C SER A 146 -4.25 -14.73 -19.83
N GLY A 147 -3.28 -13.82 -19.84
CA GLY A 147 -2.37 -13.58 -18.74
C GLY A 147 -2.97 -12.61 -17.71
N TYR A 148 -2.11 -11.91 -16.98
CA TYR A 148 -2.56 -10.88 -16.03
C TYR A 148 -3.29 -9.75 -16.76
N GLY A 149 -4.39 -9.29 -16.19
CA GLY A 149 -5.24 -8.26 -16.74
C GLY A 149 -6.64 -8.34 -16.14
N ARG A 150 -7.48 -7.36 -16.45
CA ARG A 150 -8.86 -7.28 -15.97
C ARG A 150 -9.84 -7.33 -17.14
N ILE A 151 -10.84 -8.20 -17.02
CA ILE A 151 -12.03 -8.27 -17.88
C ILE A 151 -13.21 -7.78 -17.05
N SER A 152 -14.03 -6.88 -17.59
CA SER A 152 -15.25 -6.43 -16.94
C SER A 152 -16.32 -6.02 -17.94
N SER A 153 -17.58 -6.04 -17.49
CA SER A 153 -18.72 -5.49 -18.24
C SER A 153 -19.54 -4.58 -17.34
N ASP A 154 -19.98 -3.46 -17.90
CA ASP A 154 -20.97 -2.57 -17.28
C ASP A 154 -22.39 -2.84 -17.83
N SER A 155 -22.57 -3.87 -18.65
CA SER A 155 -23.89 -4.20 -19.19
C SER A 155 -24.87 -4.49 -18.06
N ILE A 156 -26.07 -3.92 -18.17
CA ILE A 156 -27.19 -4.16 -17.26
C ILE A 156 -28.16 -5.21 -17.81
N ASP A 157 -27.83 -5.83 -18.95
CA ASP A 157 -28.68 -6.80 -19.60
C ASP A 157 -28.61 -8.15 -18.90
N ALA A 158 -29.77 -8.77 -18.70
CA ALA A 158 -29.94 -10.02 -17.96
C ALA A 158 -29.35 -11.26 -18.66
N THR A 159 -28.73 -11.11 -19.84
CA THR A 159 -28.07 -12.19 -20.58
C THR A 159 -26.59 -11.91 -20.86
N ASP A 160 -25.99 -11.00 -20.07
CA ASP A 160 -24.57 -10.67 -20.21
C ASP A 160 -23.70 -11.92 -20.10
N SER A 161 -22.68 -12.02 -20.96
CA SER A 161 -21.76 -13.15 -21.02
C SER A 161 -20.31 -12.66 -21.02
N ILE A 162 -19.64 -12.91 -19.90
CA ILE A 162 -18.25 -12.52 -19.68
C ILE A 162 -17.42 -13.76 -19.46
N GLY A 163 -16.31 -13.86 -20.18
CA GLY A 163 -15.34 -14.93 -19.98
C GLY A 163 -13.94 -14.40 -19.76
N GLY A 164 -13.13 -15.14 -19.02
CA GLY A 164 -11.71 -14.81 -18.90
C GLY A 164 -10.94 -14.98 -20.22
N LEU A 165 -11.37 -15.90 -21.09
CA LEU A 165 -10.78 -16.11 -22.42
C LEU A 165 -11.75 -15.78 -23.57
N VAL A 166 -12.99 -16.29 -23.49
CA VAL A 166 -14.02 -16.13 -24.53
C VAL A 166 -15.34 -15.65 -23.92
N GLY A 167 -15.99 -14.63 -24.45
CA GLY A 167 -17.22 -14.13 -23.84
C GLY A 167 -18.40 -15.09 -24.01
N SER A 168 -18.71 -15.42 -25.27
CA SER A 168 -19.79 -16.34 -25.67
C SER A 168 -19.46 -17.04 -26.99
N GLY A 169 -20.21 -18.07 -27.36
CA GLY A 169 -20.20 -18.65 -28.71
C GLY A 169 -21.43 -19.49 -29.01
N ASP A 170 -21.90 -19.46 -30.27
CA ASP A 170 -23.11 -20.19 -30.73
C ASP A 170 -22.85 -21.21 -31.86
N ASP A 171 -21.60 -21.62 -32.12
CA ASP A 171 -21.32 -22.64 -33.15
C ASP A 171 -20.22 -23.62 -32.69
N THR A 172 -20.23 -24.84 -33.23
CA THR A 172 -19.59 -26.08 -32.68
C THR A 172 -18.06 -26.10 -32.62
N GLY A 173 -17.41 -24.94 -32.51
CA GLY A 173 -15.99 -24.81 -32.26
C GLY A 173 -15.58 -25.41 -30.91
N PHE A 174 -14.28 -25.63 -30.75
CA PHE A 174 -13.70 -26.13 -29.51
C PHE A 174 -12.77 -25.10 -28.87
N ILE A 175 -12.69 -25.13 -27.54
CA ILE A 175 -11.68 -24.44 -26.74
C ILE A 175 -10.82 -25.53 -26.09
N ILE A 176 -9.57 -25.67 -26.53
CA ILE A 176 -8.68 -26.76 -26.10
C ILE A 176 -7.37 -26.19 -25.57
N ASN A 177 -6.82 -26.79 -24.50
CA ASN A 177 -5.49 -26.44 -23.99
C ASN A 177 -5.31 -24.95 -23.72
N SER A 178 -6.38 -24.31 -23.27
CA SER A 178 -6.44 -22.86 -23.16
C SER A 178 -6.79 -22.45 -21.75
N TYR A 179 -6.32 -21.29 -21.30
CA TYR A 179 -6.45 -20.93 -19.89
C TYR A 179 -6.63 -19.45 -19.63
N ASN A 180 -7.15 -19.16 -18.45
CA ASN A 180 -7.31 -17.81 -17.95
C ASN A 180 -6.52 -17.60 -16.65
N LEU A 181 -5.72 -16.54 -16.64
CA LEU A 181 -5.07 -15.97 -15.47
C LEU A 181 -5.59 -14.56 -15.14
N GLY A 182 -6.40 -14.00 -16.03
CA GLY A 182 -6.96 -12.66 -15.90
C GLY A 182 -8.08 -12.63 -14.87
N HIS A 183 -8.22 -11.48 -14.22
CA HIS A 183 -9.30 -11.22 -13.29
C HIS A 183 -10.61 -10.95 -14.05
N VAL A 184 -11.68 -11.68 -13.73
CA VAL A 184 -12.99 -11.56 -14.40
C VAL A 184 -14.00 -10.91 -13.46
N VAL A 185 -14.47 -9.72 -13.80
CA VAL A 185 -15.57 -9.03 -13.10
C VAL A 185 -16.86 -9.20 -13.90
N GLY A 186 -17.71 -10.09 -13.39
CA GLY A 186 -19.12 -10.27 -13.74
C GLY A 186 -19.91 -8.95 -13.71
N SER A 187 -20.91 -8.84 -14.56
CA SER A 187 -21.73 -7.64 -14.66
C SER A 187 -22.52 -7.35 -13.36
N PRO A 188 -22.80 -6.06 -13.07
CA PRO A 188 -23.62 -5.65 -11.94
C PRO A 188 -25.14 -5.88 -12.17
N ALA A 189 -25.55 -6.44 -13.31
CA ALA A 189 -26.94 -6.66 -13.66
C ALA A 189 -27.65 -7.48 -12.57
N THR A 190 -28.76 -6.93 -12.06
CA THR A 190 -29.64 -7.60 -11.10
C THR A 190 -30.85 -8.14 -11.86
N GLY A 191 -30.89 -9.45 -12.07
CA GLY A 191 -31.94 -10.10 -12.85
C GLY A 191 -31.42 -11.35 -13.53
N ASN A 192 -32.25 -12.40 -13.48
CA ASN A 192 -31.84 -13.77 -13.79
C ASN A 192 -31.09 -13.86 -15.12
N HIS A 193 -29.90 -14.48 -15.09
CA HIS A 193 -29.10 -15.04 -16.20
C HIS A 193 -27.83 -14.33 -16.69
N SER A 194 -27.21 -13.41 -15.94
CA SER A 194 -25.82 -12.99 -16.26
C SER A 194 -24.84 -14.15 -16.05
N ARG A 195 -23.92 -14.37 -17.00
CA ARG A 195 -23.07 -15.56 -17.14
C ARG A 195 -21.60 -15.17 -17.09
N THR A 196 -20.92 -15.52 -16.01
CA THR A 196 -19.51 -15.21 -15.80
C THR A 196 -18.71 -16.49 -15.67
N GLY A 197 -17.79 -16.73 -16.61
CA GLY A 197 -16.95 -17.92 -16.63
C GLY A 197 -15.46 -17.61 -16.61
N GLY A 198 -14.67 -18.44 -15.94
CA GLY A 198 -13.21 -18.29 -15.97
C GLY A 198 -12.63 -18.52 -17.37
N ILE A 199 -13.16 -19.47 -18.14
CA ILE A 199 -12.80 -19.68 -19.55
C ILE A 199 -13.81 -19.00 -20.47
N ILE A 200 -15.10 -19.32 -20.30
CA ILE A 200 -16.17 -18.83 -21.16
C ILE A 200 -17.45 -18.52 -20.41
N GLY A 201 -18.08 -17.39 -20.72
CA GLY A 201 -19.36 -16.99 -20.13
C GLY A 201 -20.48 -17.96 -20.50
N TYR A 202 -20.78 -18.08 -21.80
CA TYR A 202 -21.81 -18.98 -22.33
C TYR A 202 -21.21 -20.00 -23.30
N ASN A 203 -21.34 -21.28 -22.99
CA ASN A 203 -20.81 -22.37 -23.80
C ASN A 203 -21.93 -23.24 -24.40
N ILE A 204 -21.83 -23.49 -25.70
CA ILE A 204 -22.59 -24.54 -26.39
C ILE A 204 -21.69 -25.51 -27.16
N GLY A 205 -20.36 -25.35 -27.06
CA GLY A 205 -19.36 -26.15 -27.78
C GLY A 205 -18.57 -27.10 -26.86
N THR A 206 -17.41 -27.55 -27.34
CA THR A 206 -16.52 -28.43 -26.56
C THR A 206 -15.42 -27.63 -25.88
N ILE A 207 -15.30 -27.75 -24.56
CA ILE A 207 -14.18 -27.27 -23.77
C ILE A 207 -13.38 -28.46 -23.28
N TRP A 208 -12.08 -28.47 -23.56
CA TRP A 208 -11.24 -29.59 -23.19
C TRP A 208 -9.85 -29.17 -22.70
N ASN A 209 -9.44 -29.67 -21.54
CA ASN A 209 -8.11 -29.44 -21.01
C ASN A 209 -7.80 -27.94 -20.82
N CYS A 210 -8.80 -27.23 -20.31
CA CYS A 210 -8.71 -25.82 -20.01
C CYS A 210 -8.57 -25.59 -18.51
N TYR A 211 -8.02 -24.45 -18.11
CA TYR A 211 -8.01 -24.10 -16.69
C TYR A 211 -8.18 -22.63 -16.38
N ASN A 212 -8.78 -22.36 -15.23
CA ASN A 212 -8.86 -21.03 -14.66
C ASN A 212 -8.04 -20.92 -13.38
N ALA A 213 -7.12 -19.96 -13.36
CA ALA A 213 -6.40 -19.56 -12.17
C ALA A 213 -6.54 -18.05 -11.87
N GLY A 214 -7.21 -17.29 -12.74
CA GLY A 214 -7.59 -15.90 -12.45
C GLY A 214 -8.83 -15.83 -11.56
N SER A 215 -8.82 -14.89 -10.62
CA SER A 215 -10.00 -14.66 -9.77
C SER A 215 -11.21 -14.25 -10.61
N ILE A 216 -12.38 -14.61 -10.12
CA ILE A 216 -13.66 -14.24 -10.70
C ILE A 216 -14.43 -13.50 -9.61
N MET A 217 -15.20 -12.50 -9.98
CA MET A 217 -16.01 -11.73 -9.06
C MET A 217 -17.30 -11.36 -9.76
N GLY A 218 -18.43 -11.35 -9.06
CA GLY A 218 -19.69 -10.89 -9.63
C GLY A 218 -20.86 -11.16 -8.71
N SER A 219 -21.98 -10.50 -8.98
CA SER A 219 -23.27 -10.72 -8.31
C SER A 219 -24.26 -11.50 -9.20
N SER A 220 -23.71 -12.23 -10.17
CA SER A 220 -24.39 -12.96 -11.25
C SER A 220 -24.99 -14.28 -10.75
N ASP A 221 -26.10 -14.75 -11.37
CA ASP A 221 -26.71 -16.04 -11.01
C ASP A 221 -25.91 -17.24 -11.54
N TYR A 222 -25.09 -17.04 -12.58
CA TYR A 222 -24.30 -18.07 -13.24
C TYR A 222 -22.82 -17.69 -13.23
N ILE A 223 -22.19 -17.85 -12.07
CA ILE A 223 -20.74 -17.72 -11.92
C ILE A 223 -20.13 -19.12 -11.84
N GLY A 224 -19.27 -19.45 -12.81
CA GLY A 224 -18.58 -20.73 -12.83
C GLY A 224 -17.09 -20.57 -13.07
N SER A 225 -16.29 -21.38 -12.38
CA SER A 225 -14.83 -21.28 -12.46
C SER A 225 -14.29 -21.60 -13.85
N ILE A 226 -15.02 -22.37 -14.67
CA ILE A 226 -14.68 -22.62 -16.08
C ILE A 226 -15.73 -22.00 -17.01
N VAL A 227 -17.00 -22.38 -16.81
CA VAL A 227 -18.12 -21.94 -17.65
C VAL A 227 -19.14 -21.24 -16.79
N GLY A 228 -19.60 -20.04 -17.19
CA GLY A 228 -20.74 -19.39 -16.52
C GLY A 228 -22.01 -20.22 -16.70
N TYR A 229 -22.40 -20.45 -17.95
CA TYR A 229 -23.53 -21.30 -18.32
C TYR A 229 -23.19 -22.24 -19.49
N ASN A 230 -23.43 -23.53 -19.29
CA ASN A 230 -23.28 -24.58 -20.31
C ASN A 230 -24.66 -24.99 -20.83
N ASP A 231 -24.92 -24.78 -22.12
CA ASP A 231 -26.17 -25.20 -22.75
C ASP A 231 -26.06 -26.65 -23.26
N ASP A 232 -26.45 -27.58 -22.40
CA ASP A 232 -26.47 -29.01 -22.71
C ASP A 232 -27.50 -29.37 -23.80
N SER A 233 -28.51 -28.52 -24.03
CA SER A 233 -29.51 -28.77 -25.07
C SER A 233 -28.93 -28.65 -26.49
N LEU A 234 -27.73 -28.07 -26.59
CA LEU A 234 -26.99 -27.83 -27.83
C LEU A 234 -25.65 -28.58 -27.86
N GLU A 235 -25.50 -29.64 -27.05
CA GLU A 235 -24.31 -30.51 -26.99
C GLU A 235 -23.04 -29.85 -26.38
N GLY A 236 -23.20 -28.85 -25.50
CA GLY A 236 -22.09 -28.28 -24.74
C GLY A 236 -21.40 -29.32 -23.84
N VAL A 237 -20.08 -29.50 -23.97
CA VAL A 237 -19.30 -30.50 -23.22
C VAL A 237 -18.07 -29.85 -22.59
N VAL A 238 -17.82 -30.14 -21.30
CA VAL A 238 -16.62 -29.68 -20.58
C VAL A 238 -15.85 -30.86 -20.01
N ARG A 239 -14.64 -31.11 -20.51
CA ARG A 239 -13.82 -32.28 -20.12
C ARG A 239 -12.42 -31.90 -19.69
N ASN A 240 -11.87 -32.69 -18.77
CA ASN A 240 -10.52 -32.58 -18.22
C ASN A 240 -10.13 -31.13 -17.91
N SER A 241 -11.06 -30.34 -17.37
CA SER A 241 -10.82 -28.91 -17.13
C SER A 241 -10.73 -28.63 -15.64
N TYR A 242 -9.93 -27.63 -15.25
CA TYR A 242 -9.50 -27.47 -13.87
C TYR A 242 -9.56 -26.03 -13.38
N TRP A 243 -9.84 -25.81 -12.10
CA TRP A 243 -9.66 -24.48 -11.52
C TRP A 243 -8.86 -24.53 -10.23
N LEU A 244 -8.11 -23.46 -10.00
CA LEU A 244 -7.31 -23.29 -8.79
C LEU A 244 -8.23 -22.87 -7.63
N ILE A 245 -8.05 -23.46 -6.44
CA ILE A 245 -8.75 -23.00 -5.24
C ILE A 245 -8.53 -21.49 -5.05
N GLY A 246 -9.59 -20.74 -4.73
CA GLY A 246 -9.53 -19.28 -4.55
C GLY A 246 -9.62 -18.45 -5.83
N SER A 247 -9.68 -19.08 -7.01
CA SER A 247 -9.94 -18.38 -8.28
C SER A 247 -11.42 -18.28 -8.65
N GLY A 248 -12.30 -18.97 -7.92
CA GLY A 248 -13.75 -18.81 -8.04
C GLY A 248 -14.24 -17.61 -7.23
N GLY A 249 -15.27 -16.89 -7.71
CA GLY A 249 -15.81 -15.74 -6.98
C GLY A 249 -16.49 -16.10 -5.68
N GLU A 250 -16.86 -15.09 -4.87
CA GLU A 250 -17.46 -15.27 -3.54
C GLU A 250 -18.75 -16.13 -3.54
N ALA A 251 -19.39 -16.33 -4.70
CA ALA A 251 -20.43 -17.36 -4.89
C ALA A 251 -19.93 -18.81 -4.65
N SER A 252 -18.61 -19.03 -4.58
CA SER A 252 -17.98 -20.31 -4.25
C SER A 252 -17.83 -20.57 -2.74
N GLU A 253 -17.96 -19.56 -1.88
CA GLU A 253 -18.09 -19.75 -0.42
C GLU A 253 -19.56 -19.91 0.03
N LEU A 254 -20.54 -19.59 -0.84
CA LEU A 254 -21.97 -19.66 -0.55
C LEU A 254 -22.70 -20.94 -1.03
N MET A 255 -21.97 -22.00 -1.40
CA MET A 255 -22.54 -23.36 -1.50
C MET A 255 -21.62 -24.39 -0.85
N VAL A 256 -21.37 -24.22 0.45
CA VAL A 256 -20.96 -25.32 1.34
C VAL A 256 -22.21 -25.83 2.05
N ASP A 257 -23.12 -26.48 1.33
CA ASP A 257 -24.19 -27.27 1.94
C ASP A 257 -24.20 -28.69 1.36
N GLU A 258 -24.04 -29.64 2.29
CA GLU A 258 -24.17 -31.10 2.21
C GLU A 258 -23.17 -31.90 1.34
N PHE A 259 -22.22 -32.51 2.06
CA PHE A 259 -21.51 -33.72 1.64
C PHE A 259 -22.50 -34.89 1.51
N ASP A 260 -22.66 -35.43 0.31
CA ASP A 260 -22.99 -36.85 0.14
C ASP A 260 -21.69 -37.64 -0.08
N GLU A 261 -21.63 -38.85 0.50
CA GLU A 261 -20.46 -39.73 0.69
C GLU A 261 -19.68 -40.15 -0.57
N ASP A 262 -19.99 -39.60 -1.76
CA ASP A 262 -19.29 -39.87 -3.03
C ASP A 262 -18.67 -38.62 -3.71
N GLY A 263 -18.70 -37.43 -3.09
CA GLY A 263 -17.69 -36.38 -3.27
C GLY A 263 -17.51 -35.70 -4.65
N ILE A 264 -18.57 -35.31 -5.37
CA ILE A 264 -18.48 -34.42 -6.56
C ILE A 264 -19.65 -33.42 -6.62
N PHE A 265 -19.36 -32.10 -6.57
CA PHE A 265 -20.23 -31.00 -7.02
C PHE A 265 -19.35 -29.81 -7.49
N GLN A 266 -19.75 -28.85 -8.34
CA GLN A 266 -20.48 -28.77 -9.62
C GLN A 266 -20.61 -27.24 -9.90
N THR A 267 -20.03 -26.71 -10.99
CA THR A 267 -20.60 -25.57 -11.75
C THR A 267 -20.38 -25.79 -13.25
N ALA A 268 -21.24 -26.65 -13.82
CA ALA A 268 -21.73 -26.71 -15.20
C ALA A 268 -22.55 -28.02 -15.33
N ASN A 269 -23.86 -27.93 -15.14
CA ASN A 269 -24.92 -28.89 -15.49
C ASN A 269 -24.53 -30.36 -15.81
N ASN A 270 -24.86 -31.27 -14.88
CA ASN A 270 -25.65 -32.51 -15.01
C ASN A 270 -25.57 -33.43 -16.26
N ASN A 271 -24.39 -33.82 -16.72
CA ASN A 271 -24.27 -35.08 -17.46
C ASN A 271 -22.99 -35.88 -17.09
N GLU A 272 -23.01 -37.20 -17.24
CA GLU A 272 -21.86 -38.10 -17.05
C GLU A 272 -20.68 -37.80 -18.01
N ASN A 273 -20.85 -36.82 -18.92
CA ASN A 273 -19.86 -36.44 -19.94
C ASN A 273 -18.99 -35.24 -19.52
N ASN A 274 -19.32 -34.55 -18.42
CA ASN A 274 -18.57 -33.39 -17.93
C ASN A 274 -17.60 -33.78 -16.81
N GLN A 275 -16.29 -33.53 -17.02
CA GLN A 275 -15.21 -33.85 -16.09
C GLN A 275 -14.45 -32.58 -15.74
N VAL A 276 -14.84 -31.91 -14.65
CA VAL A 276 -14.18 -30.72 -14.13
C VAL A 276 -13.68 -31.00 -12.72
N SER A 277 -12.44 -30.61 -12.41
CA SER A 277 -11.79 -30.94 -11.13
C SER A 277 -11.14 -29.72 -10.48
N ILE A 278 -11.35 -29.58 -9.17
CA ILE A 278 -10.65 -28.60 -8.36
C ILE A 278 -9.23 -29.09 -8.04
N VAL A 279 -8.25 -28.19 -8.08
CA VAL A 279 -6.86 -28.51 -7.70
C VAL A 279 -6.37 -27.58 -6.59
N PRO A 280 -5.76 -28.12 -5.53
CA PRO A 280 -5.39 -27.34 -4.36
C PRO A 280 -4.16 -26.46 -4.58
N GLU A 281 -3.27 -26.86 -5.49
CA GLU A 281 -1.98 -26.20 -5.70
C GLU A 281 -1.52 -26.29 -7.15
N GLU A 282 -0.66 -25.34 -7.54
CA GLU A 282 -0.07 -25.17 -8.87
C GLU A 282 0.52 -26.47 -9.46
N THR A 283 1.32 -27.17 -8.66
CA THR A 283 2.07 -28.34 -9.15
C THR A 283 1.11 -29.46 -9.58
N THR A 284 0.00 -29.61 -8.87
CA THR A 284 -1.04 -30.58 -9.21
C THR A 284 -1.74 -30.22 -10.52
N LEU A 285 -2.00 -28.93 -10.74
CA LEU A 285 -2.55 -28.42 -12.01
C LEU A 285 -1.60 -28.73 -13.18
N ARG A 286 -0.31 -28.43 -13.01
CA ARG A 286 0.77 -28.71 -13.97
C ARG A 286 0.79 -30.18 -14.38
N THR A 287 0.75 -31.06 -13.39
CA THR A 287 0.83 -32.51 -13.61
C THR A 287 -0.41 -33.02 -14.33
N ALA A 288 -1.61 -32.59 -13.92
CA ALA A 288 -2.86 -33.00 -14.55
C ALA A 288 -2.92 -32.58 -16.03
N LEU A 289 -2.53 -31.33 -16.33
CA LEU A 289 -2.50 -30.78 -17.69
C LEU A 289 -1.51 -31.53 -18.58
N ASN A 290 -0.29 -31.75 -18.11
CA ASN A 290 0.74 -32.44 -18.89
C ASN A 290 0.41 -33.93 -19.11
N ALA A 291 -0.25 -34.58 -18.15
CA ALA A 291 -0.71 -35.97 -18.31
C ALA A 291 -1.78 -36.08 -19.43
N PHE A 292 -2.67 -35.09 -19.53
CA PHE A 292 -3.62 -35.04 -20.65
C PHE A 292 -2.92 -34.86 -21.99
N VAL A 293 -1.99 -33.91 -22.08
CA VAL A 293 -1.23 -33.67 -23.31
C VAL A 293 -0.53 -34.95 -23.78
N ASP A 294 0.05 -35.69 -22.85
CA ASP A 294 0.69 -36.98 -23.13
C ASP A 294 -0.29 -38.02 -23.67
N TRP A 295 -1.47 -38.13 -23.05
CA TRP A 295 -2.53 -39.03 -23.53
C TRP A 295 -3.05 -38.62 -24.92
N TYR A 296 -3.38 -37.34 -25.12
CA TYR A 296 -3.95 -36.85 -26.38
C TYR A 296 -2.99 -37.07 -27.54
N ASN A 297 -1.72 -36.71 -27.39
CA ASN A 297 -0.73 -36.90 -28.45
C ASN A 297 -0.46 -38.38 -28.77
N ALA A 298 -0.71 -39.27 -27.80
CA ALA A 298 -0.61 -40.71 -28.03
C ALA A 298 -1.83 -41.26 -28.78
N GLU A 299 -3.03 -40.74 -28.50
CA GLU A 299 -4.29 -41.20 -29.10
C GLU A 299 -4.58 -40.55 -30.46
N TYR A 300 -4.16 -39.30 -30.67
CA TYR A 300 -4.43 -38.48 -31.85
C TYR A 300 -3.12 -37.91 -32.46
N PRO A 301 -2.25 -38.76 -33.02
CA PRO A 301 -1.01 -38.30 -33.61
C PRO A 301 -1.25 -37.35 -34.80
N GLU A 302 -0.41 -36.33 -34.92
CA GLU A 302 -0.44 -35.30 -35.98
C GLU A 302 -0.56 -35.87 -37.40
N GLU A 303 0.08 -37.01 -37.67
CA GLU A 303 0.05 -37.69 -38.98
C GLU A 303 -1.36 -38.16 -39.40
N GLU A 304 -2.27 -38.38 -38.45
CA GLU A 304 -3.63 -38.86 -38.70
C GLU A 304 -4.69 -37.75 -38.70
N THR A 305 -4.49 -36.70 -37.89
CA THR A 305 -5.49 -35.63 -37.71
C THR A 305 -5.19 -34.37 -38.51
N GLY A 306 -3.94 -34.17 -38.94
CA GLY A 306 -3.49 -32.91 -39.57
C GLY A 306 -3.44 -31.72 -38.61
N ILE A 307 -3.63 -31.95 -37.31
CA ILE A 307 -3.54 -30.95 -36.24
C ILE A 307 -2.18 -31.16 -35.56
N GLN A 308 -1.42 -30.07 -35.33
CA GLN A 308 -0.15 -30.18 -34.61
C GLN A 308 -0.36 -30.82 -33.23
N ASN A 309 0.56 -31.70 -32.84
CA ASN A 309 0.54 -32.30 -31.51
C ASN A 309 0.46 -31.21 -30.43
N LEU A 310 -0.35 -31.46 -29.40
CA LEU A 310 -0.47 -30.59 -28.24
C LEU A 310 0.90 -30.44 -27.59
N LYS A 311 1.32 -29.20 -27.32
CA LYS A 311 2.61 -28.98 -26.66
C LYS A 311 2.45 -29.23 -25.16
N ARG A 312 3.41 -29.96 -24.58
CA ARG A 312 3.55 -29.98 -23.12
C ARG A 312 3.77 -28.57 -22.65
N TRP A 313 3.29 -28.30 -21.45
CA TRP A 313 3.63 -27.05 -20.81
C TRP A 313 5.04 -27.15 -20.20
N VAL A 314 6.00 -26.46 -20.83
CA VAL A 314 7.45 -26.56 -20.56
C VAL A 314 8.08 -25.33 -19.88
N GLY A 315 7.36 -24.23 -19.65
CA GLY A 315 7.95 -23.05 -19.02
C GLY A 315 7.01 -21.86 -18.84
N GLY A 316 7.31 -21.08 -17.79
CA GLY A 316 6.49 -20.03 -17.20
C GLY A 316 6.13 -20.41 -15.75
N PRO A 317 6.25 -19.51 -14.75
CA PRO A 317 5.52 -19.73 -13.50
C PRO A 317 4.03 -19.85 -13.88
N LEU A 318 3.27 -20.83 -13.36
CA LEU A 318 1.86 -20.47 -13.22
C LEU A 318 1.87 -19.31 -12.24
N PRO A 319 0.94 -18.37 -12.37
CA PRO A 319 0.76 -17.42 -11.31
C PRO A 319 0.68 -18.19 -9.99
N THR A 320 1.54 -17.82 -9.05
CA THR A 320 1.21 -17.93 -7.63
C THR A 320 -0.18 -17.30 -7.51
N LEU A 321 -1.22 -18.10 -7.29
CA LEU A 321 -2.63 -17.70 -7.15
C LEU A 321 -2.93 -16.38 -7.91
N ALA A 322 -3.23 -16.44 -9.22
CA ALA A 322 -3.38 -15.24 -10.04
C ALA A 322 -4.47 -14.35 -9.44
N GLY A 323 -4.02 -13.31 -8.74
CA GLY A 323 -4.87 -12.53 -7.84
C GLY A 323 -4.13 -12.06 -6.59
N ILE A 324 -3.03 -12.69 -6.17
CA ILE A 324 -2.18 -12.09 -5.13
C ILE A 324 -1.53 -10.82 -5.70
N ARG A 325 -1.73 -9.70 -5.03
CA ARG A 325 -1.21 -8.38 -5.36
C ARG A 325 -0.50 -7.79 -4.16
N THR A 326 0.51 -6.97 -4.45
CA THR A 326 1.31 -6.34 -3.39
C THR A 326 0.57 -5.15 -2.80
N ILE A 327 0.69 -5.01 -1.48
CA ILE A 327 0.33 -3.79 -0.75
C ILE A 327 1.63 -3.13 -0.35
N SER A 328 1.77 -1.87 -0.73
CA SER A 328 2.90 -1.03 -0.35
C SER A 328 2.41 0.28 0.25
N PHE A 329 3.30 0.95 0.98
CA PHE A 329 3.01 2.20 1.69
C PHE A 329 4.07 3.23 1.28
N GLY A 330 3.65 4.44 0.94
CA GLY A 330 4.53 5.51 0.46
C GLY A 330 5.58 5.95 1.48
N GLU A 331 6.63 6.66 1.04
CA GLU A 331 7.78 7.03 1.89
C GLU A 331 7.40 7.84 3.15
N ASP A 332 6.33 8.62 3.06
CA ASP A 332 5.85 9.50 4.14
C ASP A 332 4.83 8.86 5.10
N SER A 333 4.76 7.53 5.11
CA SER A 333 3.83 6.75 5.93
C SER A 333 4.06 6.86 7.44
N GLY A 334 5.13 7.48 7.92
CA GLY A 334 5.43 7.53 9.35
C GLY A 334 5.98 6.20 9.88
N ILE A 335 5.80 5.94 11.16
CA ILE A 335 6.37 4.79 11.86
C ILE A 335 5.24 3.82 12.26
N PHE A 336 5.29 2.62 11.70
CA PHE A 336 4.39 1.52 12.07
C PHE A 336 4.76 0.94 13.44
N ASP A 337 3.73 0.55 14.20
CA ASP A 337 3.89 -0.22 15.42
C ASP A 337 4.59 -1.57 15.10
N PRO A 338 5.76 -1.85 15.70
CA PRO A 338 6.47 -3.12 15.48
C PRO A 338 5.66 -4.37 15.84
N ALA A 339 4.62 -4.26 16.68
CA ALA A 339 3.74 -5.35 17.04
C ALA A 339 2.61 -5.60 16.03
N TYR A 340 2.36 -4.67 15.11
CA TYR A 340 1.33 -4.81 14.08
C TYR A 340 1.87 -5.54 12.85
N SER A 341 1.16 -6.60 12.43
CA SER A 341 1.48 -7.30 11.19
C SER A 341 0.95 -6.52 10.00
N ILE A 342 1.83 -5.78 9.34
CA ILE A 342 1.48 -4.98 8.16
C ILE A 342 1.06 -5.92 7.03
N PRO A 343 -0.11 -5.72 6.39
CA PRO A 343 -0.50 -6.51 5.24
C PRO A 343 0.46 -6.19 4.07
N ALA A 344 1.18 -7.21 3.60
CA ALA A 344 2.11 -7.06 2.48
C ALA A 344 1.47 -7.44 1.13
N ASN A 345 0.40 -8.23 1.16
CA ASN A 345 -0.31 -8.69 -0.03
C ASN A 345 -1.80 -8.85 0.25
N TYR A 346 -2.60 -8.89 -0.81
CA TYR A 346 -4.00 -9.29 -0.78
C TYR A 346 -4.32 -10.19 -1.98
N LEU A 347 -5.40 -10.97 -1.88
CA LEU A 347 -5.98 -11.69 -3.02
C LEU A 347 -7.08 -10.83 -3.65
N GLU A 348 -6.99 -10.51 -4.94
CA GLU A 348 -8.06 -9.84 -5.69
C GLU A 348 -9.38 -10.60 -5.51
N GLY A 349 -10.44 -9.89 -5.14
CA GLY A 349 -11.71 -10.49 -4.70
C GLY A 349 -11.86 -10.56 -3.19
N THR A 350 -10.83 -10.27 -2.39
CA THR A 350 -10.89 -10.28 -0.92
C THR A 350 -10.71 -8.88 -0.33
N SER A 351 -11.20 -8.69 0.89
CA SER A 351 -10.99 -7.45 1.66
C SER A 351 -9.83 -7.59 2.63
N VAL A 352 -8.98 -6.56 2.72
CA VAL A 352 -7.87 -6.50 3.69
C VAL A 352 -7.86 -5.13 4.37
N ASP A 353 -7.98 -5.12 5.70
CA ASP A 353 -7.98 -3.89 6.50
C ASP A 353 -6.60 -3.22 6.51
N LEU A 354 -6.60 -1.89 6.36
CA LEU A 354 -5.38 -1.07 6.43
C LEU A 354 -5.05 -0.68 7.87
N PRO A 355 -3.77 -0.36 8.16
CA PRO A 355 -3.34 0.13 9.47
C PRO A 355 -4.15 1.36 9.91
N THR A 356 -4.56 1.43 11.17
CA THR A 356 -5.29 2.58 11.72
C THR A 356 -4.37 3.52 12.49
N SER A 357 -4.89 4.63 13.02
CA SER A 357 -4.13 5.52 13.93
C SER A 357 -3.60 4.82 15.19
N ALA A 358 -4.09 3.62 15.52
CA ALA A 358 -3.54 2.80 16.61
C ALA A 358 -2.25 2.05 16.22
N ASN A 359 -2.00 1.87 14.92
CA ASN A 359 -0.92 1.06 14.38
C ASN A 359 0.20 1.89 13.77
N ILE A 360 0.04 3.21 13.70
CA ILE A 360 0.96 4.11 13.02
C ILE A 360 1.08 5.44 13.74
N SER A 361 2.27 6.04 13.67
CA SER A 361 2.54 7.33 14.32
C SER A 361 3.53 8.17 13.53
N LYS A 362 3.36 9.50 13.59
CA LYS A 362 4.32 10.49 13.10
C LYS A 362 4.41 11.61 14.13
N THR A 363 5.57 11.77 14.77
CA THR A 363 5.75 12.71 15.89
C THR A 363 5.32 14.12 15.49
N GLY A 364 4.39 14.70 16.23
CA GLY A 364 3.89 16.05 15.98
C GLY A 364 2.75 16.14 14.95
N TYR A 365 2.23 15.01 14.47
CA TYR A 365 1.15 14.96 13.49
C TYR A 365 0.04 14.02 13.96
N THR A 366 -1.17 14.30 13.49
CA THR A 366 -2.35 13.44 13.64
C THR A 366 -2.61 12.72 12.32
N PHE A 367 -2.75 11.40 12.36
CA PHE A 367 -3.10 10.59 11.19
C PHE A 367 -4.55 10.84 10.77
N ASN A 368 -4.78 11.23 9.52
CA ASN A 368 -6.11 11.45 8.98
C ASN A 368 -6.68 10.23 8.27
N GLY A 369 -5.84 9.49 7.55
CA GLY A 369 -6.25 8.32 6.76
C GLY A 369 -5.27 7.98 5.64
N TRP A 370 -5.57 6.91 4.92
CA TRP A 370 -4.83 6.49 3.73
C TRP A 370 -5.53 6.98 2.46
N THR A 371 -4.75 7.28 1.42
CA THR A 371 -5.23 7.56 0.06
C THR A 371 -4.50 6.68 -0.96
N LEU A 372 -5.07 6.53 -2.16
CA LEU A 372 -4.47 5.74 -3.25
C LEU A 372 -3.54 6.57 -4.14
N GLN A 373 -3.60 7.89 -4.04
CA GLN A 373 -2.71 8.79 -4.76
C GLN A 373 -1.86 9.61 -3.78
N GLU A 374 -0.64 9.90 -4.20
CA GLU A 374 0.30 10.74 -3.46
C GLU A 374 -0.16 12.20 -3.38
N SER A 375 -0.94 12.65 -4.36
CA SER A 375 -1.55 13.98 -4.45
C SER A 375 -2.32 14.36 -3.18
N GLU A 376 -2.61 15.66 -3.02
CA GLU A 376 -3.41 16.16 -1.90
C GLU A 376 -4.74 15.40 -1.76
N TRP A 377 -5.24 15.34 -0.53
CA TRP A 377 -6.55 14.74 -0.28
C TRP A 377 -7.66 15.55 -0.94
N ASP A 378 -8.58 14.85 -1.59
CA ASP A 378 -9.80 15.41 -2.16
C ASP A 378 -10.93 14.41 -1.96
N GLU A 379 -12.07 14.86 -1.41
CA GLU A 379 -13.19 13.97 -1.07
C GLU A 379 -13.78 13.21 -2.26
N ASN A 380 -13.62 13.71 -3.48
CA ASN A 380 -14.20 13.14 -4.70
C ASN A 380 -13.15 12.39 -5.53
N THR A 381 -11.93 12.92 -5.63
CA THR A 381 -10.90 12.37 -6.54
C THR A 381 -9.79 11.61 -5.82
N ASN A 382 -9.59 11.83 -4.52
CA ASN A 382 -8.57 11.13 -3.72
C ASN A 382 -9.05 10.90 -2.26
N PRO A 383 -10.18 10.20 -2.08
CA PRO A 383 -10.81 10.04 -0.77
C PRO A 383 -9.98 9.15 0.16
N TYR A 384 -10.33 9.17 1.44
CA TYR A 384 -9.73 8.25 2.40
C TYR A 384 -10.26 6.83 2.20
N VAL A 385 -9.37 5.86 2.37
CA VAL A 385 -9.66 4.43 2.34
C VAL A 385 -9.21 3.76 3.63
N THR A 386 -9.95 2.74 4.06
CA THR A 386 -9.69 1.98 5.30
C THR A 386 -9.30 0.54 5.04
N SER A 387 -9.48 0.05 3.82
CA SER A 387 -9.25 -1.32 3.40
C SER A 387 -8.89 -1.35 1.92
N VAL A 388 -8.17 -2.39 1.51
CA VAL A 388 -8.28 -2.91 0.14
C VAL A 388 -9.64 -3.60 0.07
N ASN A 389 -10.47 -3.22 -0.88
CA ASN A 389 -11.81 -3.75 -1.04
C ASN A 389 -11.84 -4.99 -1.92
N VAL A 390 -12.91 -5.77 -1.85
CA VAL A 390 -13.12 -6.93 -2.73
C VAL A 390 -12.92 -6.56 -4.19
N ASN A 391 -13.43 -5.39 -4.62
CA ASN A 391 -13.37 -4.87 -5.98
C ASN A 391 -12.05 -4.14 -6.33
N ASP A 392 -11.02 -4.18 -5.48
CA ASP A 392 -9.74 -3.53 -5.76
C ASP A 392 -8.81 -4.45 -6.55
N PHE A 393 -8.16 -3.91 -7.59
CA PHE A 393 -7.29 -4.66 -8.50
C PHE A 393 -5.88 -4.10 -8.57
N GLY A 394 -4.95 -4.96 -8.96
CA GLY A 394 -3.55 -4.58 -9.16
C GLY A 394 -2.75 -4.40 -7.90
N ASN A 395 -1.49 -4.04 -8.06
CA ASN A 395 -0.67 -3.67 -6.92
C ASN A 395 -1.17 -2.33 -6.35
N LYS A 396 -1.24 -2.23 -5.02
CA LYS A 396 -1.71 -1.02 -4.34
C LYS A 396 -0.58 -0.33 -3.59
N THR A 397 -0.52 0.98 -3.73
CA THR A 397 0.33 1.85 -2.92
C THR A 397 -0.56 2.82 -2.15
N PHE A 398 -0.45 2.82 -0.82
CA PHE A 398 -1.23 3.71 0.05
C PHE A 398 -0.36 4.84 0.60
N TYR A 399 -0.91 6.04 0.62
CA TYR A 399 -0.21 7.25 1.08
C TYR A 399 -0.90 7.80 2.33
N ALA A 400 -0.13 7.96 3.41
CA ALA A 400 -0.66 8.49 4.66
C ALA A 400 -0.87 10.01 4.55
N LYS A 401 -2.04 10.48 5.00
CA LYS A 401 -2.31 11.91 5.16
C LYS A 401 -2.28 12.31 6.63
N TRP A 402 -1.61 13.43 6.88
CA TRP A 402 -1.24 13.90 8.21
C TRP A 402 -1.65 15.35 8.40
N THR A 403 -2.21 15.68 9.55
CA THR A 403 -2.43 17.05 10.00
C THR A 403 -1.37 17.41 11.02
N ILE A 404 -0.64 18.51 10.83
CA ILE A 404 0.31 18.98 11.84
C ILE A 404 -0.43 19.37 13.12
N ASN A 405 0.04 18.88 14.26
CA ASN A 405 -0.57 19.21 15.55
C ASN A 405 -0.32 20.68 15.88
N LYS A 406 -1.32 21.32 16.49
CA LYS A 406 -1.25 22.70 16.93
C LYS A 406 -1.40 22.77 18.44
N TYR A 407 -0.71 23.73 19.06
CA TYR A 407 -0.64 23.87 20.50
C TYR A 407 -0.79 25.32 20.94
N THR A 408 -1.09 25.49 22.22
CA THR A 408 -1.21 26.80 22.86
C THR A 408 0.07 27.15 23.60
N VAL A 409 0.63 28.33 23.31
CA VAL A 409 1.79 28.88 24.03
C VAL A 409 1.33 30.03 24.90
N THR A 410 1.57 29.95 26.20
CA THR A 410 1.18 30.98 27.17
C THR A 410 2.40 31.65 27.78
N TRP A 411 2.45 32.98 27.76
CA TRP A 411 3.50 33.76 28.39
C TRP A 411 2.95 34.42 29.67
N LYS A 412 3.66 34.28 30.79
CA LYS A 412 3.24 34.80 32.11
C LYS A 412 4.30 35.66 32.77
N ASN A 413 3.86 36.72 33.44
CA ASN A 413 4.66 37.47 34.40
C ASN A 413 4.01 37.38 35.79
N GLY A 414 4.58 36.54 36.66
CA GLY A 414 3.91 36.14 37.90
C GLY A 414 2.62 35.37 37.60
N ASP A 415 1.52 35.75 38.25
CA ASP A 415 0.21 35.11 38.03
C ASP A 415 -0.52 35.65 36.79
N ALA A 416 -0.05 36.74 36.19
CA ALA A 416 -0.68 37.37 35.04
C ALA A 416 -0.25 36.71 33.72
N VAL A 417 -1.22 36.35 32.88
CA VAL A 417 -0.99 36.01 31.47
C VAL A 417 -0.80 37.31 30.69
N ILE A 418 0.32 37.41 29.97
CA ILE A 418 0.69 38.62 29.23
C ILE A 418 0.61 38.43 27.70
N GLU A 419 0.72 37.20 27.20
CA GLU A 419 0.53 36.85 25.78
C GLU A 419 0.05 35.40 25.69
N THR A 420 -0.75 35.09 24.67
CA THR A 420 -1.21 33.73 24.37
C THR A 420 -1.23 33.56 22.85
N ASP A 421 -0.44 32.62 22.36
CA ASP A 421 -0.39 32.24 20.97
C ASP A 421 -1.17 30.94 20.81
N GLU A 422 -2.33 31.02 20.14
CA GLU A 422 -3.16 29.86 19.82
C GLU A 422 -2.75 29.28 18.46
N ASP A 423 -3.11 28.01 18.23
CA ASP A 423 -2.93 27.33 16.94
C ASP A 423 -1.47 27.26 16.41
N VAL A 424 -0.47 27.29 17.31
CA VAL A 424 0.95 27.25 16.92
C VAL A 424 1.34 25.84 16.49
N GLU A 425 1.85 25.69 15.27
CA GLU A 425 2.22 24.40 14.69
C GLU A 425 3.41 23.75 15.41
N PHE A 426 3.35 22.42 15.56
CA PHE A 426 4.44 21.60 16.10
C PHE A 426 5.78 21.91 15.44
N GLY A 427 6.84 21.98 16.25
CA GLY A 427 8.21 22.22 15.79
C GLY A 427 8.51 23.70 15.48
N THR A 428 7.52 24.59 15.52
CA THR A 428 7.73 26.03 15.33
C THR A 428 8.72 26.57 16.37
N THR A 429 9.74 27.30 15.93
CA THR A 429 10.68 28.00 16.81
C THR A 429 10.00 29.24 17.38
N LEU A 430 9.89 29.32 18.70
CA LEU A 430 9.17 30.39 19.37
C LEU A 430 10.00 31.66 19.54
N THR A 431 9.31 32.78 19.47
CA THR A 431 9.83 34.11 19.85
C THR A 431 8.72 34.87 20.55
N TYR A 432 8.98 35.39 21.74
CA TYR A 432 8.05 36.29 22.44
C TYR A 432 8.03 37.65 21.74
N THR A 433 6.84 38.17 21.40
CA THR A 433 6.69 39.41 20.62
C THR A 433 6.18 40.60 21.44
N GLY A 434 5.66 40.36 22.65
CA GLY A 434 5.20 41.39 23.55
C GLY A 434 6.29 42.25 24.20
N GLU A 435 5.88 43.17 25.07
CA GLU A 435 6.79 44.03 25.81
C GLU A 435 7.62 43.23 26.83
N THR A 436 8.89 43.59 27.02
CA THR A 436 9.78 42.95 27.99
C THR A 436 9.14 42.99 29.39
N PRO A 437 8.95 41.83 30.05
CA PRO A 437 8.32 41.79 31.38
C PRO A 437 9.04 42.65 32.41
N ILE A 438 8.26 43.37 33.23
CA ILE A 438 8.77 44.23 34.31
C ILE A 438 8.32 43.67 35.66
N LYS A 439 9.21 43.73 36.66
CA LYS A 439 8.90 43.44 38.06
C LYS A 439 9.29 44.64 38.91
N GLU A 440 8.34 45.15 39.69
CA GLU A 440 8.53 46.31 40.57
C GLU A 440 9.63 46.07 41.61
N ALA A 441 10.41 47.12 41.89
CA ALA A 441 11.43 47.10 42.92
C ALA A 441 10.79 47.03 44.32
N ASP A 442 11.48 46.39 45.27
CA ASP A 442 11.07 46.34 46.66
C ASP A 442 12.10 46.98 47.59
N ARG A 443 11.86 46.88 48.91
CA ARG A 443 12.68 47.55 49.93
C ARG A 443 14.17 47.13 49.93
N GLY A 444 14.54 46.06 49.24
CA GLY A 444 15.92 45.57 49.21
C GLY A 444 16.49 45.31 47.82
N TYR A 445 15.66 45.21 46.77
CA TYR A 445 16.10 44.74 45.45
C TYR A 445 15.46 45.50 44.29
N THR A 446 16.23 45.62 43.21
CA THR A 446 15.73 45.87 41.85
C THR A 446 15.78 44.57 41.05
N TYR A 447 14.97 44.46 40.00
CA TYR A 447 14.86 43.24 39.20
C TYR A 447 15.12 43.54 37.72
N SER A 448 15.93 42.72 37.06
CA SER A 448 16.11 42.74 35.61
C SER A 448 15.60 41.44 35.01
N PHE A 449 14.86 41.53 33.90
CA PHE A 449 14.40 40.36 33.17
C PHE A 449 15.59 39.52 32.70
N SER A 450 15.60 38.24 33.06
CA SER A 450 16.72 37.32 32.79
C SER A 450 16.39 36.23 31.78
N GLY A 451 15.14 36.20 31.29
CA GLY A 451 14.68 35.23 30.29
C GLY A 451 13.38 34.55 30.71
N TRP A 452 13.08 33.42 30.07
CA TRP A 452 11.88 32.64 30.30
C TRP A 452 12.22 31.29 30.93
N SER A 453 11.28 30.75 31.70
CA SER A 453 11.35 29.38 32.23
C SER A 453 10.07 28.61 31.87
N PRO A 454 10.16 27.44 31.20
CA PRO A 454 11.39 26.79 30.71
C PRO A 454 12.13 27.63 29.64
N GLU A 455 13.36 27.24 29.27
CA GLU A 455 14.06 27.93 28.18
C GLU A 455 13.25 27.80 26.87
N ILE A 456 13.23 28.87 26.08
CA ILE A 456 12.47 28.88 24.82
C ILE A 456 13.06 27.84 23.88
N GLY A 457 12.19 26.97 23.35
CA GLY A 457 12.54 25.93 22.40
C GLY A 457 11.51 25.83 21.28
N SER A 458 11.55 24.72 20.54
CA SER A 458 10.51 24.40 19.57
C SER A 458 9.25 23.88 20.26
N VAL A 459 8.08 24.17 19.69
CA VAL A 459 6.80 23.70 20.22
C VAL A 459 6.71 22.18 20.13
N GLN A 460 6.53 21.52 21.27
CA GLN A 460 6.29 20.07 21.35
C GLN A 460 4.95 19.69 21.99
N GLY A 461 4.23 20.68 22.52
CA GLY A 461 3.01 20.54 23.30
C GLY A 461 2.56 21.88 23.84
N ASP A 462 1.41 21.90 24.53
CA ASP A 462 0.98 23.09 25.27
C ASP A 462 2.04 23.47 26.32
N ILE A 463 2.45 24.74 26.33
CA ILE A 463 3.57 25.19 27.17
C ILE A 463 3.30 26.57 27.75
N THR A 464 3.72 26.74 29.00
CA THR A 464 3.66 28.03 29.69
C THR A 464 5.06 28.50 30.04
N TYR A 465 5.44 29.66 29.51
CA TYR A 465 6.68 30.36 29.80
C TYR A 465 6.47 31.39 30.89
N ASN A 466 7.27 31.33 31.95
CA ASN A 466 7.20 32.26 33.08
C ASN A 466 8.41 33.18 33.08
N ALA A 467 8.17 34.50 33.11
CA ALA A 467 9.22 35.50 33.13
C ALA A 467 10.13 35.32 34.35
N GLN A 468 11.44 35.26 34.12
CA GLN A 468 12.46 35.15 35.14
C GLN A 468 13.12 36.50 35.35
N PHE A 469 13.56 36.74 36.59
CA PHE A 469 14.18 38.00 36.98
C PHE A 469 15.42 37.75 37.83
N THR A 470 16.49 38.50 37.55
CA THR A 470 17.68 38.57 38.40
C THR A 470 17.50 39.70 39.41
N ALA A 471 17.61 39.38 40.70
CA ALA A 471 17.52 40.36 41.78
C ALA A 471 18.88 41.04 42.02
N THR A 472 18.91 42.36 42.04
CA THR A 472 20.10 43.17 42.34
C THR A 472 19.85 44.00 43.60
N PRO A 473 20.64 43.80 44.69
CA PRO A 473 20.42 44.51 45.94
C PRO A 473 20.60 46.02 45.78
N ILE A 474 19.70 46.79 46.39
CA ILE A 474 19.79 48.25 46.47
C ILE A 474 20.76 48.58 47.60
N ILE A 475 22.00 48.97 47.24
CA ILE A 475 22.99 49.44 48.22
C ILE A 475 22.75 50.93 48.45
N ASP A 476 22.03 51.25 49.51
CA ASP A 476 21.88 52.62 49.98
C ASP A 476 23.19 53.05 50.68
N SER A 477 24.00 53.88 50.01
CA SER A 477 25.23 54.46 50.57
C SER A 477 24.99 55.83 51.22
N THR A 478 23.75 56.13 51.62
CA THR A 478 23.43 57.39 52.31
C THR A 478 23.77 57.29 53.79
N ILE A 479 24.99 57.68 54.14
CA ILE A 479 25.36 58.05 55.51
C ILE A 479 24.77 59.45 55.76
N GLU A 480 23.71 59.56 56.55
CA GLU A 480 23.30 60.83 57.15
C GLU A 480 24.11 61.12 58.44
N PRO A 481 24.64 62.33 58.63
CA PRO A 481 25.39 62.71 59.83
C PRO A 481 24.48 63.30 60.93
N GLU A 482 24.95 63.13 62.17
CA GLU A 482 24.58 63.82 63.43
C GLU A 482 23.34 63.37 64.22
N ALA A 483 23.63 62.66 65.33
CA ALA A 483 23.29 63.15 66.67
C ALA A 483 24.24 62.54 67.71
N GLU A 484 25.37 63.20 67.95
CA GLU A 484 26.08 63.07 69.23
C GLU A 484 25.16 63.59 70.35
N GLN A 485 24.57 62.69 71.16
CA GLN A 485 24.42 62.86 72.61
C GLN A 485 24.21 61.50 73.28
N ASN A 486 24.93 61.28 74.38
CA ASN A 486 24.90 60.14 75.32
C ASN A 486 25.90 58.99 75.15
N LEU A 487 27.18 59.31 74.97
CA LEU A 487 28.29 58.46 75.47
C LEU A 487 29.12 59.13 76.58
N LEU A 488 28.55 60.13 77.27
CA LEU A 488 29.16 60.76 78.45
C LEU A 488 29.03 59.94 79.76
N TRP A 489 28.57 58.68 79.69
CA TRP A 489 28.38 57.80 80.86
C TRP A 489 29.23 56.52 80.85
N LEU A 490 30.13 56.33 79.86
CA LEU A 490 31.02 55.16 79.80
C LEU A 490 32.49 55.47 80.15
N TRP A 491 32.78 56.65 80.70
CA TRP A 491 34.13 57.04 81.17
C TRP A 491 34.27 57.05 82.70
N ILE A 492 33.21 56.74 83.47
CA ILE A 492 33.23 56.77 84.94
C ILE A 492 33.37 55.39 85.62
N VAL A 493 33.37 54.27 84.87
CA VAL A 493 33.50 52.92 85.48
C VAL A 493 34.81 52.18 85.14
N ILE A 494 35.81 52.85 84.55
CA ILE A 494 37.19 52.33 84.54
C ILE A 494 38.16 53.40 85.05
N SER A 495 38.01 53.73 86.31
CA SER A 495 39.17 54.02 87.15
C SER A 495 38.94 53.33 88.48
N VAL A 496 39.22 52.03 88.55
CA VAL A 496 39.85 51.34 89.69
C VAL A 496 40.16 49.89 89.26
N LEU A 497 41.46 49.66 89.07
CA LEU A 497 42.22 48.44 89.32
C LEU A 497 41.80 47.13 88.63
N GLY A 498 42.67 46.70 87.71
CA GLY A 498 42.90 45.26 87.51
C GLY A 498 43.38 44.93 86.11
N ALA A 499 44.66 45.22 85.82
CA ALA A 499 45.37 44.80 84.61
C ALA A 499 45.57 43.27 84.54
N MET A 500 44.49 42.50 84.59
CA MET A 500 44.54 41.03 84.65
C MET A 500 43.45 40.31 83.81
N LEU A 501 42.61 41.03 83.04
CA LEU A 501 41.58 40.39 82.20
C LEU A 501 41.84 40.44 80.67
N ILE A 502 42.63 41.38 80.16
CA ILE A 502 42.88 41.48 78.70
C ILE A 502 43.86 40.39 78.23
N VAL A 503 44.82 39.99 79.06
CA VAL A 503 45.72 38.88 78.72
C VAL A 503 44.96 37.55 78.70
N LEU A 504 43.99 37.33 79.60
CA LEU A 504 43.16 36.12 79.60
C LEU A 504 42.14 36.09 78.46
N LEU A 505 41.55 37.23 78.05
CA LEU A 505 40.60 37.26 76.92
C LEU A 505 41.30 37.06 75.55
N VAL A 506 42.51 37.61 75.39
CA VAL A 506 43.33 37.39 74.18
C VAL A 506 43.93 35.98 74.16
N LEU A 507 44.36 35.43 75.31
CA LEU A 507 44.72 34.00 75.41
C LEU A 507 43.51 33.07 75.20
N TRP A 508 42.30 33.47 75.61
CA TRP A 508 41.08 32.71 75.37
C TRP A 508 40.72 32.66 73.88
N LEU A 509 40.87 33.77 73.14
CA LEU A 509 40.71 33.83 71.68
C LEU A 509 41.83 33.09 70.91
N PHE A 510 43.06 32.97 71.45
CA PHE A 510 44.19 32.22 70.85
C PHE A 510 44.25 30.71 71.22
N LEU A 511 43.52 30.27 72.25
CA LEU A 511 43.47 28.87 72.69
C LEU A 511 42.17 28.15 72.31
N TYR A 512 41.16 28.87 71.81
CA TYR A 512 39.90 28.26 71.37
C TYR A 512 40.11 27.47 70.08
N LYS A 513 40.19 26.15 70.19
CA LYS A 513 40.23 25.24 69.03
C LYS A 513 38.83 25.12 68.44
N ARG A 514 38.64 25.55 67.19
CA ARG A 514 37.41 25.31 66.42
C ARG A 514 37.39 23.87 65.92
N LYS A 515 36.20 23.29 65.74
CA LYS A 515 36.01 21.94 65.18
C LYS A 515 35.43 22.06 63.78
N ILE A 516 36.01 21.35 62.83
CA ILE A 516 35.42 21.13 61.51
C ILE A 516 35.01 19.67 61.40
N LYS A 517 33.82 19.41 60.86
CA LYS A 517 33.29 18.06 60.63
C LYS A 517 33.38 17.73 59.15
N PHE A 518 33.80 16.52 58.84
CA PHE A 518 33.87 16.00 57.50
C PHE A 518 32.65 15.13 57.24
N ILE A 519 31.91 15.42 56.17
CA ILE A 519 30.66 14.76 55.83
C ILE A 519 30.79 14.17 54.43
N LEU A 520 30.43 12.89 54.28
CA LEU A 520 30.34 12.16 53.00
C LEU A 520 28.98 11.46 52.95
N ASP A 521 28.24 11.61 51.85
CA ASP A 521 26.88 11.08 51.66
C ASP A 521 25.93 11.35 52.85
N GLY A 522 25.96 12.57 53.37
CA GLY A 522 25.10 13.03 54.46
C GLY A 522 25.45 12.49 55.86
N LYS A 523 26.54 11.71 56.01
CA LYS A 523 27.00 11.19 57.31
C LYS A 523 28.36 11.78 57.70
N ILE A 524 28.54 12.06 59.00
CA ILE A 524 29.81 12.54 59.54
C ILE A 524 30.81 11.38 59.54
N VAL A 525 31.87 11.51 58.76
CA VAL A 525 32.94 10.50 58.59
C VAL A 525 34.22 10.87 59.36
N GLY A 526 34.34 12.10 59.87
CA GLY A 526 35.44 12.50 60.74
C GLY A 526 35.29 13.90 61.34
N GLU A 527 36.13 14.24 62.34
CA GLU A 527 36.23 15.59 62.91
C GLU A 527 37.71 15.98 63.08
N ALA A 528 38.06 17.23 62.75
CA ALA A 528 39.38 17.81 63.05
C ALA A 528 39.25 19.11 63.85
N LYS A 529 40.25 19.38 64.69
CA LYS A 529 40.34 20.63 65.46
C LYS A 529 41.42 21.52 64.86
N TYR A 530 41.10 22.80 64.60
CA TYR A 530 42.05 23.74 64.01
C TYR A 530 42.04 25.11 64.72
N LYS A 531 43.06 25.91 64.42
CA LYS A 531 43.20 27.32 64.82
C LYS A 531 43.21 28.22 63.57
N LEU A 532 42.82 29.48 63.74
CA LEU A 532 42.84 30.46 62.65
C LEU A 532 44.28 30.61 62.11
N ASN A 533 44.47 30.46 60.80
CA ASN A 533 45.74 30.52 60.04
C ASN A 533 46.71 29.31 60.14
N GLU A 534 46.27 28.13 60.59
CA GLU A 534 47.05 26.87 60.46
C GLU A 534 46.55 26.00 59.28
N GLN A 535 47.46 25.28 58.60
CA GLN A 535 47.10 24.32 57.55
C GLN A 535 46.37 23.10 58.14
N ILE A 536 45.24 22.72 57.55
CA ILE A 536 44.44 21.56 57.96
C ILE A 536 44.99 20.30 57.26
N ILE A 537 45.44 19.31 58.03
CA ILE A 537 45.91 18.01 57.51
C ILE A 537 44.72 17.06 57.43
N ILE A 538 44.48 16.49 56.25
CA ILE A 538 43.41 15.51 56.00
C ILE A 538 44.00 14.09 56.20
N PRO A 539 43.29 13.15 56.87
CA PRO A 539 43.75 11.76 57.01
C PRO A 539 43.96 11.08 55.65
N GLU A 540 45.02 10.25 55.51
CA GLU A 540 45.49 9.67 54.23
C GLU A 540 44.48 8.68 53.57
N ASP A 541 43.47 8.24 54.31
CA ASP A 541 42.50 7.22 53.94
C ASP A 541 41.19 7.77 53.33
N LEU A 542 41.11 9.09 53.05
CA LEU A 542 40.02 9.73 52.29
C LEU A 542 40.48 10.14 50.88
N ALA A 543 40.03 9.42 49.84
CA ALA A 543 40.19 9.83 48.45
C ALA A 543 39.22 10.98 48.12
N ILE A 544 39.73 12.20 47.99
CA ILE A 544 38.97 13.43 47.73
C ILE A 544 39.31 13.94 46.33
N TYR A 545 38.31 14.14 45.47
CA TYR A 545 38.50 14.67 44.11
C TYR A 545 38.15 16.18 43.98
N SER A 546 37.26 16.74 44.82
CA SER A 546 37.05 18.21 44.95
C SER A 546 36.35 18.62 46.28
N TRP A 547 36.51 19.88 46.71
CA TRP A 547 35.87 20.44 47.93
C TRP A 547 35.58 21.95 47.82
N PHE A 548 34.61 22.45 48.60
CA PHE A 548 34.37 23.88 48.83
C PHE A 548 33.89 24.15 50.28
N ILE A 549 33.96 25.41 50.72
CA ILE A 549 33.53 25.89 52.04
C ILE A 549 32.28 26.75 51.87
N ASP A 550 31.21 26.44 52.58
CA ASP A 550 30.01 27.28 52.59
C ASP A 550 30.13 28.47 53.56
N GLU A 551 29.20 29.43 53.46
CA GLU A 551 29.19 30.67 54.26
C GLU A 551 29.05 30.44 55.78
N LYS A 552 28.88 29.19 56.23
CA LYS A 552 28.81 28.77 57.64
C LYS A 552 30.06 28.02 58.12
N GLU A 553 31.18 28.09 57.39
CA GLU A 553 32.47 27.42 57.70
C GLU A 553 32.38 25.87 57.68
N THR A 554 31.57 25.26 56.81
CA THR A 554 31.50 23.78 56.68
C THR A 554 32.18 23.29 55.41
N LEU A 555 33.08 22.30 55.52
CA LEU A 555 33.80 21.69 54.38
C LEU A 555 33.02 20.46 53.87
N LEU A 556 32.58 20.49 52.62
CA LEU A 556 31.86 19.38 51.98
C LEU A 556 32.73 18.73 50.92
N PHE A 557 32.77 17.39 50.90
CA PHE A 557 33.48 16.59 49.89
C PHE A 557 32.48 15.96 48.92
N ALA A 558 32.77 16.01 47.61
CA ALA A 558 32.05 15.24 46.59
C ALA A 558 33.03 14.29 45.88
N LYS A 559 32.54 13.09 45.57
CA LYS A 559 33.28 12.04 44.86
C LYS A 559 33.56 12.43 43.41
#